data_AF-A0A222XA26-F1
#
_entry.id   AF-A0A222XA26-F1
#
_cell.length_a   1.000
_cell.length_b   1.000
_cell.length_c   1.000
_cell.angle_alpha   90.00
_cell.angle_beta   90.00
_cell.angle_gamma   90.00
#
_symmetry.space_group_name_H-M   'P 1'
#
loop_
_entity.id
_entity.type
_entity.pdbx_description
1 polymer ?
#
loop_
_entity_poly.entity_id
_entity_poly.type
_entity_poly.pdbx_seq_one_letter_code
_entity_poly.pdbx_strand_id
1 'polypeptide(L)'
;MGEDVPGLQLFTELSASDRWLRTRHEPTADDRLRPGRVLARVAEHYAATAEVVPPRPEPGSPLAEDDAALGIYVLSHGVALAHGVAMDHLEAIRGTIQDAQRTHPWAEHTLARAALESACTALWLIGPDDPAERRHRRVRQLYNNSDEGRKASKLLGGDKLQSGRTFDEVLEEFRSLAPDSRSVKSWTYRDVVRGAAQHCGSDSDLFELLWRIQSGLAHGKSWATLATLEQEVTGTADGVAEVRFTTDVEQLMPVVAITLNTCVAAWGRYLELARAPRP
;
A
#
# COMPACT_ATOMS: atom_id res chain seq x y z
N MET A 1 -11.83 26.13 -3.50
CA MET A 1 -10.80 26.83 -2.70
C MET A 1 -10.45 25.93 -1.54
N GLY A 2 -9.26 25.35 -1.56
CA GLY A 2 -8.77 24.37 -0.60
C GLY A 2 -7.26 24.34 -0.72
N GLU A 3 -6.62 25.42 -0.25
CA GLU A 3 -5.17 25.66 -0.34
C GLU A 3 -4.39 25.07 0.85
N ASP A 4 -5.04 24.35 1.77
CA ASP A 4 -4.43 23.90 3.04
C ASP A 4 -4.21 22.38 3.12
N VAL A 5 -3.50 21.80 2.15
CA VAL A 5 -2.89 20.46 2.30
C VAL A 5 -1.37 20.60 2.43
N PRO A 6 -0.81 20.53 3.66
CA PRO A 6 0.64 20.49 3.85
C PRO A 6 1.23 19.29 3.08
N GLY A 7 2.09 19.58 2.10
CA GLY A 7 2.70 18.58 1.21
C GLY A 7 2.38 18.74 -0.29
N LEU A 8 1.31 19.45 -0.66
CA LEU A 8 1.03 19.79 -2.07
C LEU A 8 1.87 20.99 -2.56
N GLN A 9 2.36 21.82 -1.62
CA GLN A 9 3.30 22.92 -1.90
C GLN A 9 4.66 22.43 -2.42
N LEU A 10 5.07 21.19 -2.10
CA LEU A 10 6.29 20.56 -2.63
C LEU A 10 6.25 20.31 -4.14
N PHE A 11 5.06 20.27 -4.76
CA PHE A 11 4.88 19.93 -6.18
C PHE A 11 4.23 21.04 -7.02
N THR A 12 3.75 22.12 -6.40
CA THR A 12 3.00 23.20 -7.08
C THR A 12 3.89 24.36 -7.57
N GLU A 13 5.16 24.46 -7.17
CA GLU A 13 6.13 25.42 -7.73
C GLU A 13 6.92 24.89 -8.94
N LEU A 14 6.28 24.11 -9.82
CA LEU A 14 6.87 23.78 -11.13
C LEU A 14 6.63 24.93 -12.13
N SER A 15 7.31 26.06 -11.93
CA SER A 15 7.40 27.09 -12.97
C SER A 15 8.41 26.65 -14.04
N ALA A 16 8.01 26.75 -15.31
CA ALA A 16 8.69 26.21 -16.49
C ALA A 16 10.03 26.88 -16.88
N SER A 17 10.71 27.54 -15.94
CA SER A 17 12.02 28.16 -16.20
C SER A 17 12.90 28.05 -14.96
N ASP A 18 13.94 27.22 -15.06
CA ASP A 18 15.19 27.25 -14.29
C ASP A 18 15.20 26.83 -12.80
N ARG A 19 14.74 25.61 -12.47
CA ARG A 19 14.90 25.03 -11.11
C ARG A 19 15.28 23.54 -11.01
N TRP A 20 15.83 22.93 -12.06
CA TRP A 20 16.21 21.50 -12.10
C TRP A 20 17.39 21.08 -11.19
N LEU A 21 17.89 21.94 -10.28
CA LEU A 21 19.16 21.71 -9.57
C LEU A 21 19.16 22.07 -8.07
N ARG A 22 18.01 22.10 -7.38
CA ARG A 22 18.01 22.24 -5.91
C ARG A 22 16.92 21.41 -5.24
N THR A 23 17.26 20.23 -4.75
CA THR A 23 16.65 19.70 -3.52
C THR A 23 17.60 19.96 -2.36
N ARG A 24 17.79 21.24 -2.01
CA ARG A 24 18.05 21.54 -0.60
C ARG A 24 16.69 21.49 0.05
N HIS A 25 16.28 20.32 0.55
CA HIS A 25 15.09 20.25 1.36
C HIS A 25 15.35 21.06 2.62
N GLU A 26 14.65 22.19 2.76
CA GLU A 26 14.46 22.76 4.07
C GLU A 26 13.64 21.75 4.88
N PRO A 27 13.97 21.53 6.18
CA PRO A 27 13.24 20.60 7.02
C PRO A 27 11.74 20.84 6.92
N THR A 28 10.95 19.78 6.80
CA THR A 28 9.49 19.94 6.72
C THR A 28 8.95 20.79 7.87
N ALA A 29 8.31 21.91 7.52
CA ALA A 29 7.64 22.77 8.49
C ALA A 29 6.39 22.10 9.09
N ASP A 30 5.88 21.03 8.46
CA ASP A 30 4.79 20.23 9.01
C ASP A 30 5.31 19.23 10.04
N ASP A 31 5.08 19.56 11.31
CA ASP A 31 5.38 18.74 12.47
C ASP A 31 4.76 17.31 12.40
N ARG A 32 3.75 17.08 11.55
CA ARG A 32 3.14 15.76 11.33
C ARG A 32 4.01 14.82 10.50
N LEU A 33 4.90 15.36 9.66
CA LEU A 33 5.78 14.60 8.77
C LEU A 33 7.20 14.45 9.31
N ARG A 34 7.48 14.96 10.51
CA ARG A 34 8.78 14.79 11.15
C ARG A 34 9.12 13.31 11.31
N PRO A 35 10.31 12.85 10.87
CA PRO A 35 10.66 11.44 10.89
C PRO A 35 10.46 10.74 12.23
N GLY A 36 10.97 11.33 13.32
CA GLY A 36 10.84 10.75 14.65
C GLY A 36 9.40 10.53 15.09
N ARG A 37 8.48 11.43 14.68
CA ARG A 37 7.06 11.32 15.03
C ARG A 37 6.34 10.26 14.19
N VAL A 38 6.59 10.24 12.87
CA VAL A 38 5.99 9.26 11.97
C VAL A 38 6.42 7.84 12.37
N LEU A 39 7.72 7.65 12.61
CA LEU A 39 8.29 6.36 12.98
C LEU A 39 7.85 5.90 14.38
N ALA A 40 7.66 6.82 15.34
CA ALA A 40 7.06 6.50 16.63
C ALA A 40 5.62 5.99 16.47
N ARG A 41 4.80 6.64 15.62
CA ARG A 41 3.44 6.17 15.34
C ARG A 41 3.42 4.81 14.62
N VAL A 42 4.40 4.52 13.79
CA VAL A 42 4.57 3.17 13.20
C VAL A 42 4.78 2.15 14.31
N ALA A 43 5.73 2.40 15.23
CA ALA A 43 6.01 1.50 16.35
C ALA A 43 4.78 1.29 17.24
N GLU A 44 4.07 2.37 17.59
CA GLU A 44 2.84 2.31 18.39
C GLU A 44 1.76 1.45 17.72
N HIS A 45 1.49 1.68 16.43
CA HIS A 45 0.48 0.92 15.71
C HIS A 45 0.91 -0.53 15.49
N TYR A 46 2.19 -0.77 15.22
CA TYR A 46 2.75 -2.12 15.09
C TYR A 46 2.58 -2.90 16.39
N ALA A 47 3.00 -2.35 17.53
CA ALA A 47 2.81 -2.98 18.84
C ALA A 47 1.34 -3.27 19.15
N ALA A 48 0.42 -2.39 18.74
CA ALA A 48 -1.01 -2.58 18.95
C ALA A 48 -1.68 -3.62 18.03
N THR A 49 -1.03 -4.03 16.94
CA THR A 49 -1.70 -4.84 15.89
C THR A 49 -0.92 -6.05 15.40
N ALA A 50 0.42 -6.04 15.42
CA ALA A 50 1.24 -7.12 14.88
C ALA A 50 1.28 -8.37 15.79
N GLU A 51 1.21 -8.17 17.11
CA GLU A 51 1.16 -9.27 18.08
C GLU A 51 -0.27 -9.70 18.43
N VAL A 52 -1.26 -8.95 17.97
CA VAL A 52 -2.67 -9.21 18.26
C VAL A 52 -3.26 -10.00 17.11
N VAL A 53 -3.65 -11.25 17.38
CA VAL A 53 -4.49 -12.01 16.46
C VAL A 53 -5.75 -11.18 16.20
N PRO A 54 -6.06 -10.83 14.93
CA PRO A 54 -7.25 -10.05 14.62
C PRO A 54 -8.48 -10.67 15.28
N PRO A 55 -9.30 -9.87 15.97
CA PRO A 55 -10.45 -10.41 16.67
C PRO A 55 -11.36 -11.08 15.64
N ARG A 56 -11.78 -12.30 15.94
CA ARG A 56 -12.74 -13.01 15.10
C ARG A 56 -14.02 -12.16 15.01
N PRO A 57 -14.58 -11.94 13.81
CA PRO A 57 -15.85 -11.23 13.66
C PRO A 57 -16.94 -11.86 14.53
N GLU A 58 -17.65 -11.03 15.29
CA GLU A 58 -18.74 -11.46 16.16
C GLU A 58 -19.89 -12.06 15.33
N PRO A 59 -20.55 -13.14 15.79
CA PRO A 59 -21.73 -13.66 15.11
C PRO A 59 -22.78 -12.57 14.88
N GLY A 60 -23.26 -12.43 13.64
CA GLY A 60 -24.23 -11.38 13.26
C GLY A 60 -23.62 -10.00 12.98
N SER A 61 -22.29 -9.87 13.01
CA SER A 61 -21.61 -8.67 12.52
C SER A 61 -21.57 -8.64 10.98
N PRO A 62 -21.51 -7.46 10.35
CA PRO A 62 -21.40 -7.35 8.88
C PRO A 62 -20.23 -8.15 8.29
N LEU A 63 -19.07 -8.18 8.96
CA LEU A 63 -17.90 -8.91 8.49
C LEU A 63 -18.08 -10.44 8.65
N ALA A 64 -18.78 -10.90 9.68
CA ALA A 64 -19.13 -12.31 9.82
C ALA A 64 -20.07 -12.77 8.71
N GLU A 65 -21.02 -11.93 8.29
CA GLU A 65 -21.91 -12.21 7.16
C GLU A 65 -21.14 -12.27 5.82
N ASP A 66 -20.21 -11.34 5.60
CA ASP A 66 -19.33 -11.37 4.44
C ASP A 66 -18.48 -12.64 4.38
N ASP A 67 -17.88 -13.02 5.52
CA ASP A 67 -17.08 -14.23 5.65
C ASP A 67 -17.92 -15.50 5.38
N ALA A 68 -19.13 -15.57 5.94
CA ALA A 68 -20.04 -16.70 5.72
C ALA A 68 -20.43 -16.83 4.25
N ALA A 69 -20.70 -15.71 3.56
CA ALA A 69 -21.06 -15.70 2.15
C ALA A 69 -19.90 -16.12 1.23
N LEU A 70 -18.65 -15.97 1.66
CA LEU A 70 -17.45 -16.33 0.89
C LEU A 70 -16.93 -17.74 1.21
N GLY A 71 -17.53 -18.44 2.18
CA GLY A 71 -17.13 -19.79 2.56
C GLY A 71 -15.66 -19.87 2.98
N ILE A 72 -14.87 -20.67 2.27
CA ILE A 72 -13.42 -20.84 2.55
C ILE A 72 -12.58 -19.61 2.19
N TYR A 73 -13.15 -18.64 1.48
CA TYR A 73 -12.45 -17.45 0.96
C TYR A 73 -12.62 -16.20 1.83
N VAL A 74 -12.73 -16.44 3.14
CA VAL A 74 -12.87 -15.48 4.25
C VAL A 74 -12.24 -14.11 3.94
N LEU A 75 -13.08 -13.06 3.94
CA LEU A 75 -12.70 -11.67 3.69
C LEU A 75 -11.81 -11.16 4.83
N SER A 76 -12.20 -11.42 6.07
CA SER A 76 -11.47 -10.96 7.25
C SER A 76 -10.00 -11.42 7.26
N HIS A 77 -9.72 -12.66 6.82
CA HIS A 77 -8.35 -13.16 6.65
C HIS A 77 -7.57 -12.41 5.56
N GLY A 78 -8.23 -12.07 4.46
CA GLY A 78 -7.62 -11.29 3.37
C GLY A 78 -7.20 -9.90 3.81
N VAL A 79 -8.06 -9.23 4.57
CA VAL A 79 -7.80 -7.90 5.15
C VAL A 79 -6.67 -7.98 6.17
N ALA A 80 -6.74 -8.95 7.10
CA ALA A 80 -5.71 -9.15 8.12
C ALA A 80 -4.33 -9.43 7.52
N LEU A 81 -4.25 -10.30 6.49
CA LEU A 81 -2.99 -10.60 5.82
C LEU A 81 -2.40 -9.36 5.15
N ALA A 82 -3.20 -8.62 4.38
CA ALA A 82 -2.74 -7.41 3.71
C ALA A 82 -2.30 -6.32 4.70
N HIS A 83 -3.03 -6.16 5.82
CA HIS A 83 -2.65 -5.26 6.90
C HIS A 83 -1.33 -5.68 7.57
N GLY A 84 -1.18 -6.96 7.91
CA GLY A 84 0.03 -7.50 8.53
C GLY A 84 1.28 -7.32 7.65
N VAL A 85 1.18 -7.61 6.35
CA VAL A 85 2.27 -7.39 5.39
C VAL A 85 2.64 -5.90 5.30
N ALA A 86 1.65 -5.00 5.31
CA ALA A 86 1.93 -3.57 5.31
C ALA A 86 2.69 -3.13 6.57
N MET A 87 2.26 -3.62 7.74
CA MET A 87 2.89 -3.31 9.02
C MET A 87 4.30 -3.89 9.14
N ASP A 88 4.54 -5.09 8.63
CA ASP A 88 5.88 -5.70 8.57
C ASP A 88 6.87 -4.85 7.76
N HIS A 89 6.45 -4.37 6.59
CA HIS A 89 7.29 -3.48 5.79
C HIS A 89 7.52 -2.11 6.44
N LEU A 90 6.50 -1.52 7.08
CA LEU A 90 6.66 -0.26 7.82
C LEU A 90 7.63 -0.42 9.00
N GLU A 91 7.55 -1.53 9.72
CA GLU A 91 8.45 -1.84 10.82
C GLU A 91 9.88 -2.10 10.33
N ALA A 92 10.06 -2.75 9.17
CA ALA A 92 11.37 -2.91 8.56
C ALA A 92 12.01 -1.55 8.17
N ILE A 93 11.21 -0.62 7.63
CA ILE A 93 11.66 0.76 7.37
C ILE A 93 12.07 1.44 8.68
N ARG A 94 11.22 1.35 9.72
CA ARG A 94 11.51 1.91 11.05
C ARG A 94 12.80 1.35 11.62
N GLY A 95 12.96 0.04 11.65
CA GLY A 95 14.15 -0.64 12.19
C GLY A 95 15.42 -0.26 11.42
N THR A 96 15.35 -0.12 10.10
CA THR A 96 16.51 0.30 9.30
C THR A 96 16.94 1.73 9.64
N ILE A 97 15.97 2.66 9.77
CA ILE A 97 16.24 4.07 10.03
C ILE A 97 16.60 4.34 11.49
N GLN A 98 15.83 3.80 12.44
CA GLN A 98 15.99 4.09 13.87
C GLN A 98 16.96 3.15 14.58
N ASP A 99 16.89 1.85 14.31
CA ASP A 99 17.68 0.89 15.11
C ASP A 99 19.04 0.67 14.46
N ALA A 100 19.08 0.52 13.14
CA ALA A 100 20.31 0.35 12.39
C ALA A 100 20.99 1.67 12.01
N GLN A 101 20.30 2.81 12.16
CA GLN A 101 20.81 4.16 11.79
C GLN A 101 21.36 4.18 10.36
N ARG A 102 20.63 3.56 9.43
CA ARG A 102 21.02 3.43 8.03
C ARG A 102 19.85 3.85 7.12
N THR A 103 20.22 4.37 5.97
CA THR A 103 19.33 4.57 4.84
C THR A 103 20.02 4.08 3.57
N HIS A 104 19.23 3.62 2.61
CA HIS A 104 19.71 3.29 1.28
C HIS A 104 18.97 4.16 0.25
N PRO A 105 19.57 4.47 -0.91
CA PRO A 105 18.91 5.34 -1.87
C PRO A 105 17.67 4.69 -2.54
N TRP A 106 17.50 3.37 -2.47
CA TRP A 106 16.44 2.65 -3.18
C TRP A 106 15.71 1.57 -2.36
N ALA A 107 16.33 1.01 -1.33
CA ALA A 107 15.80 -0.19 -0.67
C ALA A 107 14.49 0.12 0.09
N GLU A 108 14.48 1.20 0.85
CA GLU A 108 13.34 1.65 1.65
C GLU A 108 12.16 2.04 0.75
N HIS A 109 12.42 2.51 -0.47
CA HIS A 109 11.37 2.78 -1.46
C HIS A 109 10.70 1.50 -1.98
N THR A 110 11.44 0.39 -2.05
CA THR A 110 10.84 -0.92 -2.35
C THR A 110 9.94 -1.40 -1.22
N LEU A 111 10.39 -1.24 0.04
CA LEU A 111 9.58 -1.54 1.22
C LEU A 111 8.34 -0.64 1.28
N ALA A 112 8.49 0.67 1.05
CA ALA A 112 7.39 1.63 1.09
C ALA A 112 6.36 1.36 -0.01
N ARG A 113 6.80 0.93 -1.20
CA ARG A 113 5.89 0.48 -2.26
C ARG A 113 5.03 -0.70 -1.79
N ALA A 114 5.68 -1.76 -1.33
CA ALA A 114 5.00 -2.98 -0.92
C ALA A 114 4.07 -2.73 0.28
N ALA A 115 4.50 -1.88 1.21
CA ALA A 115 3.69 -1.42 2.33
C ALA A 115 2.44 -0.67 1.85
N LEU A 116 2.59 0.30 0.94
CA LEU A 116 1.47 1.09 0.40
C LEU A 116 0.48 0.22 -0.37
N GLU A 117 0.97 -0.66 -1.24
CA GLU A 117 0.13 -1.60 -2.01
C GLU A 117 -0.67 -2.52 -1.08
N SER A 118 -0.05 -3.02 0.00
CA SER A 118 -0.69 -3.91 0.97
C SER A 118 -1.70 -3.17 1.86
N ALA A 119 -1.34 -1.97 2.37
CA ALA A 119 -2.25 -1.14 3.16
C ALA A 119 -3.47 -0.73 2.35
N CYS A 120 -3.26 -0.27 1.11
CA CYS A 120 -4.35 0.07 0.19
C CYS A 120 -5.19 -1.15 -0.14
N THR A 121 -4.60 -2.34 -0.30
CA THR A 121 -5.36 -3.58 -0.51
C THR A 121 -6.28 -3.87 0.67
N ALA A 122 -5.77 -3.78 1.90
CA ALA A 122 -6.59 -3.99 3.11
C ALA A 122 -7.78 -3.03 3.16
N LEU A 123 -7.53 -1.73 2.99
CA LEU A 123 -8.59 -0.71 3.02
C LEU A 123 -9.54 -0.82 1.83
N TRP A 124 -9.03 -1.10 0.64
CA TRP A 124 -9.84 -1.24 -0.57
C TRP A 124 -10.82 -2.41 -0.44
N LEU A 125 -10.41 -3.53 0.17
CA LEU A 125 -11.30 -4.67 0.42
C LEU A 125 -12.45 -4.32 1.38
N ILE A 126 -12.12 -3.68 2.51
CA ILE A 126 -13.04 -3.53 3.66
C ILE A 126 -13.78 -2.18 3.70
N GLY A 127 -13.26 -1.18 2.99
CA GLY A 127 -13.76 0.20 3.00
C GLY A 127 -15.22 0.37 2.56
N PRO A 128 -15.69 -0.30 1.48
CA PRO A 128 -17.08 -0.11 1.01
C PRO A 128 -18.13 -0.39 2.08
N ASP A 129 -19.18 0.42 2.13
CA ASP A 129 -20.37 0.16 2.96
C ASP A 129 -21.22 -1.00 2.41
N ASP A 130 -21.26 -1.14 1.09
CA ASP A 130 -22.00 -2.21 0.42
C ASP A 130 -21.31 -3.58 0.60
N PRO A 131 -21.95 -4.57 1.24
CA PRO A 131 -21.41 -5.93 1.37
C PRO A 131 -21.23 -6.65 0.03
N ALA A 132 -22.05 -6.35 -0.99
CA ALA A 132 -21.84 -6.93 -2.32
C ALA A 132 -20.52 -6.42 -2.92
N GLU A 133 -20.22 -5.12 -2.82
CA GLU A 133 -18.93 -4.58 -3.24
C GLU A 133 -17.74 -5.19 -2.47
N ARG A 134 -17.81 -5.30 -1.14
CA ARG A 134 -16.71 -5.92 -0.35
C ARG A 134 -16.43 -7.36 -0.78
N ARG A 135 -17.47 -8.18 -0.93
CA ARG A 135 -17.35 -9.57 -1.41
C ARG A 135 -16.82 -9.64 -2.83
N HIS A 136 -17.32 -8.80 -3.73
CA HIS A 136 -16.82 -8.75 -5.11
C HIS A 136 -15.33 -8.38 -5.18
N ARG A 137 -14.91 -7.40 -4.39
CA ARG A 137 -13.50 -6.98 -4.25
C ARG A 137 -12.62 -8.13 -3.77
N ARG A 138 -13.07 -8.91 -2.79
CA ARG A 138 -12.37 -10.11 -2.32
C ARG A 138 -12.22 -11.18 -3.40
N VAL A 139 -13.29 -11.46 -4.15
CA VAL A 139 -13.24 -12.41 -5.28
C VAL A 139 -12.23 -11.97 -6.35
N ARG A 140 -12.17 -10.68 -6.69
CA ARG A 140 -11.18 -10.13 -7.64
C ARG A 140 -9.74 -10.31 -7.13
N GLN A 141 -9.50 -10.07 -5.84
CA GLN A 141 -8.18 -10.29 -5.23
C GLN A 141 -7.76 -11.76 -5.32
N LEU A 142 -8.70 -12.68 -5.02
CA LEU A 142 -8.46 -14.12 -5.06
C LEU A 142 -8.20 -14.62 -6.49
N TYR A 143 -8.96 -14.11 -7.47
CA TYR A 143 -8.71 -14.37 -8.88
C TYR A 143 -7.27 -13.99 -9.26
N ASN A 144 -6.83 -12.78 -8.92
CA ASN A 144 -5.48 -12.32 -9.21
C ASN A 144 -4.43 -13.23 -8.57
N ASN A 145 -4.61 -13.58 -7.29
CA ASN A 145 -3.69 -14.47 -6.57
C ASN A 145 -3.63 -15.88 -7.19
N SER A 146 -4.77 -16.46 -7.56
CA SER A 146 -4.83 -17.77 -8.21
C SER A 146 -4.22 -17.75 -9.62
N ASP A 147 -4.36 -16.65 -10.36
CA ASP A 147 -3.74 -16.52 -11.69
C ASP A 147 -2.22 -16.43 -11.60
N GLU A 148 -1.69 -15.66 -10.65
CA GLU A 148 -0.24 -15.62 -10.38
C GLU A 148 0.29 -16.98 -9.90
N GLY A 149 -0.41 -17.64 -8.96
CA GLY A 149 -0.06 -19.00 -8.53
C GLY A 149 -0.06 -20.02 -9.66
N ARG A 150 -1.01 -19.91 -10.60
CA ARG A 150 -1.05 -20.73 -11.82
C ARG A 150 0.16 -20.47 -12.72
N LYS A 151 0.52 -19.20 -12.97
CA LYS A 151 1.69 -18.83 -13.77
C LYS A 151 2.97 -19.40 -13.16
N ALA A 152 3.12 -19.29 -11.85
CA ALA A 152 4.25 -19.86 -11.12
C ALA A 152 4.29 -21.40 -11.22
N SER A 153 3.15 -22.07 -10.99
CA SER A 153 3.05 -23.54 -11.11
C SER A 153 3.45 -24.04 -12.50
N LYS A 154 3.03 -23.34 -13.57
CA LYS A 154 3.37 -23.71 -14.95
C LYS A 154 4.88 -23.72 -15.20
N LEU A 155 5.64 -22.83 -14.56
CA LEU A 155 7.11 -22.80 -14.68
C LEU A 155 7.77 -24.04 -14.06
N LEU A 156 7.09 -24.69 -13.11
CA LEU A 156 7.53 -25.93 -12.47
C LEU A 156 6.95 -27.18 -13.15
N GLY A 157 6.29 -27.04 -14.31
CA GLY A 157 5.62 -28.14 -15.01
C GLY A 157 4.32 -28.63 -14.33
N GLY A 158 3.81 -27.91 -13.33
CA GLY A 158 2.56 -28.23 -12.66
C GLY A 158 1.36 -27.56 -13.33
N ASP A 159 0.23 -28.27 -13.37
CA ASP A 159 -1.07 -27.80 -13.89
C ASP A 159 -2.08 -27.43 -12.78
N LYS A 160 -1.74 -27.73 -11.53
CA LYS A 160 -2.57 -27.53 -10.34
C LYS A 160 -2.08 -26.36 -9.50
N LEU A 161 -3.03 -25.69 -8.85
CA LEU A 161 -2.75 -24.73 -7.79
C LEU A 161 -2.23 -25.46 -6.55
N GLN A 162 -1.68 -24.72 -5.59
CA GLN A 162 -1.24 -25.24 -4.29
C GLN A 162 -2.34 -26.03 -3.56
N SER A 163 -3.61 -25.72 -3.81
CA SER A 163 -4.77 -26.46 -3.28
C SER A 163 -4.99 -27.85 -3.90
N GLY A 164 -4.20 -28.24 -4.92
CA GLY A 164 -4.41 -29.46 -5.70
C GLY A 164 -5.52 -29.37 -6.75
N ARG A 165 -6.22 -28.23 -6.81
CA ARG A 165 -7.29 -27.93 -7.77
C ARG A 165 -6.73 -27.30 -9.04
N THR A 166 -7.43 -27.46 -10.15
CA THR A 166 -7.13 -26.72 -11.38
C THR A 166 -7.59 -25.26 -11.25
N PHE A 167 -7.04 -24.40 -12.09
CA PHE A 167 -7.48 -23.00 -12.13
C PHE A 167 -8.93 -22.86 -12.60
N ASP A 168 -9.39 -23.70 -13.53
CA ASP A 168 -10.75 -23.61 -14.06
C ASP A 168 -11.79 -24.00 -12.99
N GLU A 169 -11.49 -25.00 -12.15
CA GLU A 169 -12.32 -25.37 -11.01
C GLU A 169 -12.46 -24.24 -9.99
N VAL A 170 -11.38 -23.50 -9.74
CA VAL A 170 -11.38 -22.36 -8.81
C VAL A 170 -12.08 -21.15 -9.44
N LEU A 171 -11.90 -20.92 -10.74
CA LEU A 171 -12.54 -19.84 -11.46
C LEU A 171 -14.06 -19.97 -11.48
N GLU A 172 -14.58 -21.18 -11.63
CA GLU A 172 -16.02 -21.41 -11.61
C GLU A 172 -16.62 -21.11 -10.23
N GLU A 173 -15.91 -21.45 -9.15
CA GLU A 173 -16.32 -21.09 -7.80
C GLU A 173 -16.25 -19.58 -7.55
N PHE A 174 -15.23 -18.89 -8.07
CA PHE A 174 -15.20 -17.42 -7.99
C PHE A 174 -16.38 -16.76 -8.71
N ARG A 175 -16.84 -17.33 -9.83
CA ARG A 175 -18.04 -16.83 -10.53
C ARG A 175 -19.31 -17.07 -9.74
N SER A 176 -19.43 -18.20 -9.04
CA SER A 176 -20.61 -18.49 -8.22
C SER A 176 -20.67 -17.65 -6.95
N LEU A 177 -19.51 -17.21 -6.42
CA LEU A 177 -19.40 -16.32 -5.26
C LEU A 177 -19.49 -14.84 -5.62
N ALA A 178 -19.34 -14.48 -6.90
CA ALA A 178 -19.47 -13.10 -7.34
C ALA A 178 -20.94 -12.65 -7.20
N PRO A 179 -21.22 -11.53 -6.52
CA PRO A 179 -22.59 -11.13 -6.25
C PRO A 179 -23.38 -10.72 -7.49
N ASP A 180 -22.71 -10.34 -8.59
CA ASP A 180 -23.34 -9.89 -9.84
C ASP A 180 -22.55 -10.35 -11.09
N SER A 181 -23.00 -9.95 -12.29
CA SER A 181 -22.32 -10.21 -13.58
C SER A 181 -20.99 -9.45 -13.79
N ARG A 182 -20.46 -8.82 -12.73
CA ARG A 182 -19.23 -8.03 -12.78
C ARG A 182 -18.01 -8.92 -13.00
N SER A 183 -17.04 -8.41 -13.75
CA SER A 183 -15.82 -9.15 -14.08
C SER A 183 -14.96 -9.40 -12.84
N VAL A 184 -14.65 -10.67 -12.57
CA VAL A 184 -13.68 -11.07 -11.54
C VAL A 184 -12.22 -10.84 -11.97
N LYS A 185 -11.96 -10.55 -13.25
CA LYS A 185 -10.60 -10.51 -13.82
C LYS A 185 -9.90 -9.17 -13.70
N SER A 186 -10.66 -8.08 -13.60
CA SER A 186 -10.07 -6.75 -13.54
C SER A 186 -9.40 -6.60 -12.17
N TRP A 187 -8.09 -6.48 -12.09
CA TRP A 187 -7.38 -6.15 -10.86
C TRP A 187 -6.10 -5.41 -11.23
N THR A 188 -5.94 -4.17 -10.75
CA THR A 188 -4.67 -3.44 -10.90
C THR A 188 -4.35 -2.71 -9.62
N TYR A 189 -3.07 -2.60 -9.27
CA TYR A 189 -2.66 -1.81 -8.12
C TYR A 189 -3.05 -0.34 -8.26
N ARG A 190 -3.13 0.19 -9.48
CA ARG A 190 -3.65 1.53 -9.72
C ARG A 190 -5.09 1.68 -9.21
N ASP A 191 -5.98 0.74 -9.54
CA ASP A 191 -7.38 0.78 -9.09
C ASP A 191 -7.48 0.62 -7.57
N VAL A 192 -6.64 -0.24 -6.98
CA VAL A 192 -6.59 -0.47 -5.53
C VAL A 192 -6.12 0.78 -4.79
N VAL A 193 -5.01 1.38 -5.21
CA VAL A 193 -4.41 2.57 -4.60
C VAL A 193 -5.36 3.77 -4.71
N ARG A 194 -5.92 4.02 -5.89
CA ARG A 194 -6.90 5.11 -6.08
C ARG A 194 -8.20 4.86 -5.31
N GLY A 195 -8.68 3.62 -5.28
CA GLY A 195 -9.91 3.26 -4.58
C GLY A 195 -9.78 3.28 -3.06
N ALA A 196 -8.58 3.01 -2.52
CA ALA A 196 -8.30 3.16 -1.09
C ALA A 196 -8.30 4.64 -0.66
N ALA A 197 -7.79 5.54 -1.49
CA ALA A 197 -7.76 6.98 -1.19
C ALA A 197 -9.16 7.56 -0.88
N GLN A 198 -10.20 7.06 -1.58
CA GLN A 198 -11.60 7.44 -1.37
C GLN A 198 -12.08 7.17 0.06
N HIS A 199 -11.57 6.10 0.70
CA HIS A 199 -11.93 5.71 2.06
C HIS A 199 -11.11 6.44 3.14
N CYS A 200 -10.04 7.13 2.74
CA CYS A 200 -9.24 7.99 3.61
C CYS A 200 -9.63 9.48 3.53
N GLY A 201 -10.62 9.85 2.70
CA GLY A 201 -10.91 11.25 2.40
C GLY A 201 -9.72 11.99 1.76
N SER A 202 -8.80 11.25 1.13
CA SER A 202 -7.58 11.76 0.51
C SER A 202 -7.72 11.85 -1.01
N ASP A 203 -6.92 12.70 -1.64
CA ASP A 203 -6.86 12.78 -3.11
C ASP A 203 -6.26 11.49 -3.70
N SER A 204 -6.99 10.88 -4.64
CA SER A 204 -6.54 9.70 -5.38
C SER A 204 -5.29 9.94 -6.22
N ASP A 205 -5.06 11.18 -6.68
CA ASP A 205 -3.88 11.52 -7.48
C ASP A 205 -2.62 11.57 -6.62
N LEU A 206 -2.72 11.99 -5.35
CA LEU A 206 -1.61 11.93 -4.40
C LEU A 206 -1.20 10.47 -4.11
N PHE A 207 -2.17 9.60 -3.87
CA PHE A 207 -1.93 8.17 -3.67
C PHE A 207 -1.26 7.54 -4.91
N GLU A 208 -1.78 7.81 -6.11
CA GLU A 208 -1.18 7.30 -7.35
C GLU A 208 0.23 7.87 -7.58
N LEU A 209 0.47 9.15 -7.31
CA LEU A 209 1.78 9.78 -7.44
C LEU A 209 2.81 9.11 -6.54
N LEU A 210 2.52 8.98 -5.23
CA LEU A 210 3.43 8.34 -4.28
C LEU A 210 3.71 6.90 -4.68
N TRP A 211 2.69 6.13 -5.07
CA TRP A 211 2.85 4.77 -5.59
C TRP A 211 3.74 4.72 -6.83
N ARG A 212 3.57 5.63 -7.79
CA ARG A 212 4.40 5.71 -9.00
C ARG A 212 5.85 6.05 -8.70
N ILE A 213 6.10 6.95 -7.76
CA ILE A 213 7.46 7.30 -7.31
C ILE A 213 8.14 6.06 -6.71
N GLN A 214 7.47 5.38 -5.76
CA GLN A 214 8.03 4.18 -5.13
C GLN A 214 8.25 3.06 -6.16
N SER A 215 7.30 2.88 -7.10
CA SER A 215 7.44 1.94 -8.21
C SER A 215 8.59 2.27 -9.14
N GLY A 216 8.84 3.55 -9.41
CA GLY A 216 9.95 4.01 -10.23
C GLY A 216 11.29 3.74 -9.56
N LEU A 217 11.42 4.10 -8.28
CA LEU A 217 12.64 3.91 -7.50
C LEU A 217 12.98 2.43 -7.29
N ALA A 218 11.98 1.59 -6.97
CA ALA A 218 12.14 0.14 -6.82
C ALA A 218 12.67 -0.55 -8.10
N HIS A 219 12.48 0.06 -9.27
CA HIS A 219 12.94 -0.46 -10.56
C HIS A 219 14.03 0.40 -11.22
N GLY A 220 14.64 1.33 -10.49
CA GLY A 220 15.72 2.18 -11.01
C GLY A 220 15.32 3.06 -12.21
N LYS A 221 14.06 3.51 -12.28
CA LYS A 221 13.59 4.37 -13.37
C LYS A 221 14.18 5.77 -13.24
N SER A 222 14.89 6.23 -14.27
CA SER A 222 15.61 7.50 -14.26
C SER A 222 14.75 8.70 -13.86
N TRP A 223 13.50 8.78 -14.33
CA TRP A 223 12.62 9.89 -13.96
C TRP A 223 12.38 9.98 -12.45
N ALA A 224 12.20 8.84 -11.78
CA ALA A 224 11.92 8.80 -10.34
C ALA A 224 13.18 9.05 -9.54
N THR A 225 14.30 8.44 -9.95
CA THR A 225 15.63 8.66 -9.35
C THR A 225 16.02 10.13 -9.40
N LEU A 226 15.97 10.75 -10.59
CA LEU A 226 16.39 12.14 -10.79
C LEU A 226 15.42 13.16 -10.18
N ALA A 227 14.13 12.84 -10.07
CA ALA A 227 13.14 13.75 -9.49
C ALA A 227 13.07 13.68 -7.96
N THR A 228 13.50 12.56 -7.34
CA THR A 228 13.26 12.30 -5.92
C THR A 228 14.55 12.29 -5.11
N LEU A 229 15.58 11.58 -5.56
CA LEU A 229 16.78 11.37 -4.75
C LEU A 229 17.66 12.60 -4.71
N GLU A 230 18.37 12.77 -3.60
CA GLU A 230 19.42 13.76 -3.49
C GLU A 230 20.58 13.41 -4.44
N GLN A 231 21.18 14.45 -5.00
CA GLN A 231 22.22 14.34 -6.02
C GLN A 231 23.44 15.13 -5.60
N GLU A 232 24.56 14.44 -5.45
CA GLU A 232 25.88 15.03 -5.25
C GLU A 232 26.70 14.81 -6.52
N VAL A 233 27.09 15.90 -7.20
CA VAL A 233 28.03 15.82 -8.32
C VAL A 233 29.42 15.61 -7.76
N THR A 234 29.97 14.42 -7.96
CA THR A 234 31.30 14.04 -7.45
C THR A 234 32.43 14.34 -8.43
N GLY A 235 32.08 14.59 -9.69
CA GLY A 235 33.02 14.87 -10.76
C GLY A 235 32.33 15.28 -12.05
N THR A 236 33.11 15.79 -12.98
CA THR A 236 32.64 16.05 -14.34
C THR A 236 33.79 15.77 -15.31
N ALA A 237 33.53 14.94 -16.31
CA ALA A 237 34.49 14.59 -17.35
C ALA A 237 33.78 14.55 -18.71
N ASP A 238 34.37 15.17 -19.73
CA ASP A 238 33.87 15.17 -21.11
C ASP A 238 32.38 15.55 -21.28
N GLY A 239 31.90 16.48 -20.44
CA GLY A 239 30.49 16.92 -20.45
C GLY A 239 29.51 15.95 -19.76
N VAL A 240 30.01 14.90 -19.10
CA VAL A 240 29.23 13.94 -18.31
C VAL A 240 29.47 14.20 -16.83
N ALA A 241 28.39 14.37 -16.06
CA ALA A 241 28.46 14.48 -14.61
C ALA A 241 28.48 13.08 -13.97
N GLU A 242 29.41 12.86 -13.05
CA GLU A 242 29.37 11.72 -12.15
C GLU A 242 28.53 12.09 -10.92
N VAL A 243 27.47 11.34 -10.66
CA VAL A 243 26.49 11.66 -9.62
C VAL A 243 26.39 10.53 -8.61
N ARG A 244 26.52 10.87 -7.33
CA ARG A 244 26.15 10.01 -6.21
C ARG A 244 24.72 10.33 -5.78
N PHE A 245 23.92 9.28 -5.59
CA PHE A 245 22.56 9.40 -5.09
C PHE A 245 22.47 9.04 -3.61
N THR A 246 21.75 9.84 -2.84
CA THR A 246 21.41 9.59 -1.44
C THR A 246 19.90 9.75 -1.22
N THR A 247 19.39 9.14 -0.15
CA THR A 247 18.01 9.34 0.31
C THR A 247 18.03 10.13 1.61
N ASP A 248 17.25 11.19 1.64
CA ASP A 248 16.88 11.87 2.87
C ASP A 248 15.67 11.14 3.50
N VAL A 249 15.74 10.89 4.80
CA VAL A 249 14.65 10.30 5.57
C VAL A 249 13.38 11.13 5.43
N GLU A 250 13.49 12.46 5.36
CA GLU A 250 12.32 13.33 5.21
C GLU A 250 11.53 13.07 3.91
N GLN A 251 12.22 12.71 2.81
CA GLN A 251 11.59 12.39 1.53
C GLN A 251 10.75 11.10 1.60
N LEU A 252 11.09 10.18 2.50
CA LEU A 252 10.37 8.93 2.69
C LEU A 252 9.11 9.11 3.55
N MET A 253 9.07 10.13 4.42
CA MET A 253 8.01 10.28 5.42
C MET A 253 6.60 10.49 4.83
N PRO A 254 6.38 11.20 3.72
CA PRO A 254 5.04 11.32 3.13
C PRO A 254 4.42 9.96 2.78
N VAL A 255 5.17 9.06 2.14
CA VAL A 255 4.64 7.73 1.78
C VAL A 255 4.47 6.84 3.00
N VAL A 256 5.38 6.89 3.98
CA VAL A 256 5.26 6.14 5.24
C VAL A 256 4.03 6.61 6.02
N ALA A 257 3.82 7.92 6.14
CA ALA A 257 2.69 8.49 6.87
C ALA A 257 1.34 8.16 6.22
N ILE A 258 1.23 8.28 4.89
CA ILE A 258 0.00 7.89 4.15
C ILE A 258 -0.26 6.38 4.28
N THR A 259 0.79 5.56 4.18
CA THR A 259 0.65 4.11 4.33
C THR A 259 0.17 3.75 5.74
N LEU A 260 0.76 4.35 6.78
CA LEU A 260 0.34 4.14 8.16
C LEU A 260 -1.11 4.59 8.38
N ASN A 261 -1.50 5.78 7.90
CA ASN A 261 -2.88 6.25 8.03
C ASN A 261 -3.87 5.32 7.32
N THR A 262 -3.47 4.73 6.18
CA THR A 262 -4.27 3.73 5.45
C THR A 262 -4.40 2.44 6.25
N CYS A 263 -3.33 1.97 6.91
CA CYS A 263 -3.40 0.83 7.83
C CYS A 263 -4.33 1.09 9.02
N VAL A 264 -4.27 2.29 9.62
CA VAL A 264 -5.14 2.70 10.72
C VAL A 264 -6.61 2.71 10.27
N ALA A 265 -6.89 3.28 9.10
CA ALA A 265 -8.24 3.30 8.54
C ALA A 265 -8.78 1.88 8.26
N ALA A 266 -7.96 1.01 7.63
CA ALA A 266 -8.33 -0.37 7.36
C ALA A 266 -8.63 -1.15 8.64
N TRP A 267 -7.78 -0.99 9.67
CA TRP A 267 -7.96 -1.66 10.95
C TRP A 267 -9.17 -1.14 11.72
N GLY A 268 -9.39 0.17 11.74
CA GLY A 268 -10.58 0.77 12.34
C GLY A 268 -11.86 0.25 11.69
N ARG A 269 -11.89 0.18 10.36
CA ARG A 269 -13.03 -0.35 9.60
C ARG A 269 -13.23 -1.85 9.83
N TYR A 270 -12.14 -2.62 9.94
CA TYR A 270 -12.21 -4.03 10.33
C TYR A 270 -12.90 -4.20 11.69
N LEU A 271 -12.46 -3.45 12.71
CA LEU A 271 -13.02 -3.53 14.06
C LEU A 271 -14.48 -3.06 14.12
N GLU A 272 -14.86 -2.08 13.31
CA GLU A 272 -16.23 -1.62 13.17
C GLU A 272 -17.13 -2.73 12.62
N LEU A 273 -16.77 -3.31 11.47
CA LEU A 273 -17.58 -4.33 10.80
C LEU A 273 -17.52 -5.70 11.50
N ALA A 274 -16.53 -5.94 12.35
CA ALA A 274 -16.40 -7.15 13.15
C ALA A 274 -17.31 -7.17 14.39
N ARG A 275 -17.92 -6.03 14.77
CA ARG A 275 -18.82 -5.95 15.93
C ARG A 275 -20.28 -6.14 15.52
N ALA A 276 -21.03 -6.87 16.32
CA ALA A 276 -22.46 -7.00 16.12
C ALA A 276 -23.17 -5.65 16.41
N PRO A 277 -24.20 -5.29 15.63
CA PRO A 277 -25.04 -4.14 15.96
C PRO A 277 -25.62 -4.29 17.36
N ARG A 278 -25.68 -3.19 18.13
CA ARG A 278 -26.38 -3.22 19.43
C ARG A 278 -27.89 -3.38 19.17
N PRO A 279 -28.59 -4.23 19.95
CA PRO A 279 -30.03 -4.43 19.83
C PRO A 279 -30.84 -3.16 20.14
#